data_AF-A0A6J5HNY6-F1
#
_entry.id   AF-A0A6J5HNY6-F1
#
_cell.length_a   1.000
_cell.length_b   1.000
_cell.length_c   1.000
_cell.angle_alpha   90.00
_cell.angle_beta   90.00
_cell.angle_gamma   90.00
#
_symmetry.space_group_name_H-M   'P 1'
#
loop_
_entity.id
_entity.type
_entity.pdbx_description
1 polymer ?
#
loop_
_entity_poly.entity_id
_entity_poly.type
_entity_poly.pdbx_seq_one_letter_code
_entity_poly.pdbx_strand_id
1 'polypeptide(L)' 'MALLSAIVTAISMATFFGIVWWACSRGRQHANSESAMLPFALPDEFGPAQQDGADRS' A
#
# COMPACT_ATOMS: atom_id res chain seq x y z
N MET A 1 27.78 21.29 -15.28
CA MET A 1 26.34 21.14 -14.95
C MET A 1 25.80 19.76 -15.33
N ALA A 2 25.94 19.30 -16.58
CA ALA A 2 25.40 18.01 -17.04
C ALA A 2 25.84 16.78 -16.22
N LEU A 3 27.13 16.67 -15.85
CA LEU A 3 27.64 15.54 -15.07
C LEU A 3 27.03 15.47 -13.66
N LEU A 4 26.90 16.62 -12.98
CA LEU A 4 26.33 16.69 -11.64
C LEU A 4 24.85 16.28 -11.66
N SER A 5 24.07 16.82 -12.60
CA SER A 5 22.66 16.45 -12.76
C SER A 5 22.51 14.95 -13.05
N ALA A 6 23.35 14.38 -13.92
CA ALA A 6 23.33 12.95 -14.22
C ALA A 6 23.64 12.09 -12.98
N ILE A 7 24.63 12.48 -12.16
CA ILE A 7 24.95 11.79 -10.91
C ILE A 7 23.79 11.86 -9.93
N VAL A 8 23.19 13.04 -9.74
CA VAL A 8 22.05 13.21 -8.84
C VAL A 8 20.87 12.34 -9.29
N THR A 9 20.54 12.37 -10.59
CA THR A 9 19.48 11.51 -11.14
C THR A 9 19.77 10.03 -10.92
N ALA A 10 21.00 9.57 -11.16
CA ALA A 10 21.38 8.18 -10.95
C ALA A 10 21.25 7.76 -9.48
N ILE A 11 21.69 8.61 -8.55
CA ILE A 11 21.56 8.36 -7.10
C ILE A 11 20.08 8.32 -6.71
N SER A 12 19.26 9.29 -7.15
CA SER A 12 17.82 9.29 -6.88
C SER A 12 17.14 8.02 -7.39
N MET A 13 17.50 7.56 -8.59
CA MET A 13 16.97 6.33 -9.17
C MET A 13 17.38 5.10 -8.36
N ALA A 14 18.66 5.02 -7.96
CA ALA A 14 19.17 3.93 -7.13
C ALA A 14 18.50 3.90 -5.76
N THR A 15 18.30 5.07 -5.12
CA THR A 15 17.58 5.19 -3.85
C THR A 15 16.14 4.73 -3.97
N PHE A 16 15.43 5.14 -5.04
CA PHE A 16 14.05 4.73 -5.28
C PHE A 16 13.93 3.20 -5.40
N PHE A 17 14.77 2.57 -6.24
CA PHE A 17 14.76 1.10 -6.38
C PHE A 17 15.16 0.40 -5.08
N GLY A 18 16.09 0.95 -4.32
CA GLY A 18 16.47 0.43 -3.01
C GLY A 18 15.30 0.40 -2.02
N ILE A 19 14.51 1.47 -1.96
CA ILE A 19 13.31 1.55 -1.12
C ILE A 19 12.25 0.54 -1.56
N VAL A 20 11.98 0.43 -2.87
CA VAL A 20 11.01 -0.53 -3.40
C VAL A 20 11.43 -1.96 -3.07
N TRP A 21 12.69 -2.32 -3.30
CA TRP A 21 13.20 -3.66 -2.95
C TRP A 21 13.01 -3.92 -1.46
N TRP A 22 13.41 -2.98 -0.61
CA TRP A 22 13.33 -3.14 0.83
C TRP A 22 11.89 -3.27 1.34
N ALA A 23 10.94 -2.50 0.79
CA ALA A 23 9.52 -2.62 1.11
C ALA A 23 8.96 -3.98 0.69
N CYS A 24 9.41 -4.51 -0.45
CA CYS A 24 9.03 -5.84 -0.94
C CYS A 24 9.81 -7.01 -0.30
N SER A 25 10.78 -6.74 0.58
CA SER A 25 11.57 -7.79 1.22
C SER A 25 10.74 -8.58 2.25
N ARG A 26 11.13 -9.85 2.51
CA ARG A 26 10.40 -10.78 3.40
C ARG A 26 10.09 -10.23 4.80
N GLY A 27 10.92 -9.32 5.32
CA GLY A 27 10.71 -8.72 6.64
C GLY A 27 9.76 -7.52 6.67
N ARG A 28 9.41 -6.95 5.51
CA ARG A 28 8.66 -5.68 5.38
C ARG A 28 7.40 -5.80 4.54
N GLN A 29 7.33 -6.80 3.66
CA GLN A 29 6.23 -7.00 2.72
C GLN A 29 4.86 -7.11 3.42
N HIS A 30 4.80 -7.81 4.56
CA HIS A 30 3.55 -8.00 5.31
C HIS A 30 2.97 -6.67 5.82
N ALA A 31 3.78 -5.90 6.56
CA ALA A 31 3.36 -4.60 7.10
C ALA A 31 2.99 -3.59 5.99
N ASN A 32 3.67 -3.66 4.85
CA ASN A 32 3.35 -2.86 3.68
C ASN A 32 1.98 -3.23 3.08
N SER A 33 1.69 -4.53 2.95
CA SER A 33 0.39 -5.01 2.47
C SER A 33 -0.76 -4.65 3.40
N GLU A 34 -0.57 -4.79 4.72
CA GLU A 34 -1.59 -4.41 5.71
C GLU A 34 -1.89 -2.91 5.66
N SER A 35 -0.85 -2.06 5.60
CA SER A 35 -1.02 -0.61 5.50
C SER A 35 -1.75 -0.17 4.23
N ALA A 36 -1.50 -0.87 3.11
CA ALA A 36 -2.16 -0.60 1.83
C ALA A 36 -3.65 -0.96 1.84
N MET A 37 -4.07 -1.87 2.72
CA MET A 37 -5.47 -2.26 2.87
C MET A 37 -6.27 -1.34 3.81
N LEU A 38 -5.61 -0.54 4.67
CA LEU A 38 -6.28 0.39 5.59
C LEU A 38 -7.38 1.28 4.95
N PRO A 39 -7.20 1.90 3.77
CA PRO A 39 -8.27 2.69 3.14
C PRO A 39 -9.43 1.85 2.58
N PHE A 40 -9.27 0.53 2.49
CA PHE A 40 -10.27 -0.42 1.98
C PHE A 40 -10.79 -1.38 3.06
N ALA A 41 -10.25 -1.31 4.28
CA ALA A 41 -10.76 -1.98 5.46
C ALA A 41 -12.02 -1.25 5.97
N LEU A 42 -12.97 -1.03 5.06
CA LEU A 42 -14.32 -0.63 5.43
C LEU A 42 -14.96 -1.81 6.15
N PRO A 43 -15.77 -1.56 7.20
CA PRO A 43 -16.56 -2.61 7.81
C PRO A 43 -17.40 -3.29 6.72
N ASP A 44 -17.49 -4.62 6.74
CA ASP A 44 -18.37 -5.35 5.82
C ASP A 44 -19.79 -4.75 5.90
N GLU A 45 -20.29 -4.18 4.81
CA GLU A 45 -21.64 -3.58 4.75
C GLU A 45 -22.77 -4.63 4.91
N PHE A 46 -22.43 -5.90 5.13
CA PHE A 46 -23.34 -7.03 5.38
C PHE A 46 -23.28 -7.54 6.82
N GLY A 47 -23.12 -6.64 7.79
CA GLY A 47 -23.48 -6.93 9.19
C GLY A 47 -24.99 -7.21 9.34
N PRO A 48 -25.43 -7.81 10.47
CA PRO A 48 -26.78 -8.35 10.68
C PRO A 48 -27.96 -7.34 10.51
N ALA A 49 -27.68 -6.06 10.28
CA ALA A 49 -28.68 -5.04 9.98
C ALA A 49 -29.43 -5.25 8.66
N GLN A 50 -28.88 -5.98 7.68
CA GLN A 50 -29.58 -6.29 6.42
C GLN A 50 -30.65 -7.38 6.58
N GLN A 51 -30.57 -8.24 7.60
CA GLN A 51 -31.52 -9.34 7.81
C GLN A 51 -32.86 -8.86 8.41
N ASP A 52 -32.86 -7.77 9.18
CA ASP A 52 -34.07 -7.27 9.87
C ASP A 52 -35.05 -6.50 8.96
N GLY A 53 -34.63 -6.17 7.73
CA GLY A 53 -35.47 -5.56 6.69
C GLY A 53 -36.08 -6.56 5.70
N ALA A 54 -35.44 -7.72 5.49
CA ALA A 54 -35.93 -8.77 4.60
C ALA A 54 -37.00 -9.66 5.27
N ASP A 55 -36.97 -9.79 6.60
CA ASP A 55 -37.95 -10.58 7.39
C ASP A 55 -39.25 -9.80 7.69
N ARG A 56 -39.36 -8.54 7.23
CA ARG A 56 -40.57 -7.70 7.36
C ARG A 56 -41.29 -7.42 6.03
N SER A 57 -40.93 -8.11 4.94
CA SER A 57 -41.51 -7.93 3.60
C SER A 57 -42.48 -9.05 3.22
#